data_AF-A0A2D8V3Q9-F1
#
_entry.id   AF-A0A2D8V3Q9-F1
#
_cell.length_a   1.000
_cell.length_b   1.000
_cell.length_c   1.000
_cell.angle_alpha   90.00
_cell.angle_beta   90.00
_cell.angle_gamma   90.00
#
_symmetry.space_group_name_H-M   'P 1'
#
loop_
_entity.id
_entity.type
_entity.pdbx_description
1 polymer ?
#
loop_
_entity_poly.entity_id
_entity_poly.type
_entity_poly.pdbx_seq_one_letter_code
_entity_poly.pdbx_strand_id
1 'polypeptide(L)'
;MLDTIRISLHIAAVAVWVGGQLVVAAIVPKLRTGHHDALPLVAQGFARVAWPAFFIAIATGMWSLMAVDVGSTTIGYQVAMTLKVLAVLLSGAAAAVHSAGSSRATKAIGGALGLVFALSALVLGVLIRSGA
;
A
#
# COMPACT_ATOMS: atom_id res chain seq x y z
N MET A 1 2.22 -24.79 6.76
CA MET A 1 1.22 -24.09 7.61
C MET A 1 1.60 -22.64 7.88
N LEU A 2 2.84 -22.37 8.36
CA LEU A 2 3.28 -20.98 8.62
C LEU A 2 3.29 -20.10 7.36
N ASP A 3 3.72 -20.63 6.20
CA ASP A 3 3.66 -19.88 4.95
C ASP A 3 2.23 -19.50 4.55
N THR A 4 1.28 -20.43 4.73
CA THR A 4 -0.15 -20.18 4.47
C THR A 4 -0.65 -19.02 5.32
N ILE A 5 -0.38 -19.04 6.62
CA ILE A 5 -0.77 -17.97 7.54
C ILE A 5 -0.13 -16.64 7.13
N ARG A 6 1.20 -16.62 6.90
CA ARG A 6 1.94 -15.43 6.49
C ARG A 6 1.35 -14.83 5.21
N ILE A 7 1.17 -15.64 4.18
CA ILE A 7 0.69 -15.19 2.87
C ILE A 7 -0.76 -14.73 2.94
N SER A 8 -1.63 -15.44 3.65
CA SER A 8 -3.03 -15.03 3.86
C SER A 8 -3.12 -13.69 4.59
N LEU A 9 -2.33 -13.48 5.65
CA LEU A 9 -2.27 -12.20 6.36
C LEU A 9 -1.74 -11.08 5.47
N HIS A 10 -0.68 -11.35 4.69
CA HIS A 10 -0.13 -10.37 3.76
C HIS A 10 -1.16 -9.94 2.71
N ILE A 11 -1.85 -10.90 2.08
CA ILE A 11 -2.84 -10.61 1.04
C ILE A 11 -4.02 -9.81 1.63
N ALA A 12 -4.53 -10.22 2.79
CA ALA A 12 -5.61 -9.48 3.46
C ALA A 12 -5.20 -8.04 3.79
N ALA A 13 -4.00 -7.86 4.32
CA ALA A 13 -3.44 -6.55 4.65
C ALA A 13 -3.24 -5.66 3.41
N VAL A 14 -2.69 -6.22 2.33
CA VAL A 14 -2.52 -5.52 1.04
C VAL A 14 -3.88 -5.17 0.44
N ALA A 15 -4.88 -6.04 0.54
CA ALA A 15 -6.23 -5.77 0.05
C ALA A 15 -6.88 -4.58 0.80
N VAL A 16 -6.71 -4.50 2.11
CA VAL A 16 -7.17 -3.35 2.91
C VAL A 16 -6.43 -2.07 2.51
N TRP A 17 -5.10 -2.12 2.38
CA TRP A 17 -4.29 -0.94 2.06
C TRP A 17 -4.56 -0.40 0.65
N VAL A 18 -4.44 -1.25 -0.37
CA VAL A 18 -4.57 -0.86 -1.78
C VAL A 18 -6.04 -0.68 -2.15
N GLY A 19 -6.87 -1.66 -1.83
CA GLY A 19 -8.31 -1.64 -2.15
C GLY A 19 -9.04 -0.53 -1.42
N GLY A 20 -8.71 -0.30 -0.14
CA GLY A 20 -9.27 0.80 0.63
C GLY A 20 -8.95 2.18 0.04
N GLN A 21 -7.71 2.39 -0.44
CA GLN A 21 -7.35 3.64 -1.12
C GLN A 21 -8.16 3.84 -2.42
N LEU A 22 -8.36 2.78 -3.22
CA LEU A 22 -9.19 2.84 -4.42
C LEU A 22 -10.64 3.23 -4.09
N VAL A 23 -11.24 2.57 -3.10
CA VAL A 23 -12.61 2.86 -2.67
C VAL A 23 -12.74 4.30 -2.16
N VAL A 24 -11.85 4.72 -1.26
CA VAL A 24 -11.88 6.09 -0.72
C VAL A 24 -11.68 7.12 -1.83
N ALA A 25 -10.72 6.92 -2.72
CA ALA A 25 -10.47 7.81 -3.85
C ALA A 25 -11.70 7.95 -4.76
N ALA A 26 -12.44 6.86 -4.99
CA ALA A 26 -13.64 6.84 -5.82
C ALA A 26 -14.83 7.60 -5.19
N ILE A 27 -15.00 7.54 -3.86
CA ILE A 27 -16.14 8.18 -3.18
C ILE A 27 -15.88 9.64 -2.80
N VAL A 28 -14.63 10.07 -2.68
CA VAL A 28 -14.24 11.43 -2.29
C VAL A 28 -14.91 12.53 -3.13
N PRO A 29 -15.03 12.44 -4.47
CA PRO A 29 -15.71 13.46 -5.27
C PRO A 29 -17.18 13.67 -4.87
N LYS A 30 -17.93 12.60 -4.56
CA LYS A 30 -19.34 12.71 -4.14
C LYS A 30 -19.48 13.30 -2.73
N LEU A 31 -18.58 12.92 -1.82
CA LEU A 31 -18.55 13.52 -0.47
C LEU A 31 -18.21 15.02 -0.54
N ARG A 32 -17.30 15.40 -1.45
CA ARG A 32 -16.96 16.80 -1.76
C ARG A 32 -18.04 17.61 -2.48
N THR A 33 -19.20 17.06 -2.78
CA THR A 33 -20.31 17.84 -3.37
C THR A 33 -21.54 17.89 -2.48
N GLY A 34 -21.80 16.82 -1.71
CA GLY A 34 -23.02 16.70 -0.90
C GLY A 34 -22.81 16.59 0.61
N HIS A 35 -21.60 16.21 1.08
CA HIS A 35 -21.35 15.83 2.48
C HIS A 35 -19.91 16.19 2.91
N HIS A 36 -19.55 17.47 2.83
CA HIS A 36 -18.18 17.93 3.11
C HIS A 36 -17.72 17.64 4.53
N ASP A 37 -18.65 17.70 5.48
CA ASP A 37 -18.49 17.39 6.89
C ASP A 37 -18.15 15.92 7.16
N ALA A 38 -18.55 15.00 6.27
CA ALA A 38 -18.23 13.59 6.36
C ALA A 38 -16.79 13.26 5.93
N LEU A 39 -16.13 14.11 5.13
CA LEU A 39 -14.79 13.83 4.59
C LEU A 39 -13.72 13.54 5.67
N PRO A 40 -13.57 14.36 6.73
CA PRO A 40 -12.61 14.06 7.79
C PRO A 40 -12.94 12.77 8.54
N LEU A 41 -14.22 12.47 8.75
CA LEU A 41 -14.66 11.27 9.44
C LEU A 41 -14.33 10.01 8.65
N VAL A 42 -14.62 10.01 7.35
CA VAL A 42 -14.27 8.90 6.44
C VAL A 42 -12.76 8.71 6.37
N ALA A 43 -12.00 9.81 6.25
CA ALA A 43 -10.54 9.74 6.18
C ALA A 43 -9.92 9.18 7.47
N GLN A 44 -10.37 9.65 8.65
CA GLN A 44 -9.90 9.17 9.94
C GLN A 44 -10.32 7.72 10.19
N GLY A 45 -11.56 7.36 9.86
CA GLY A 45 -12.08 6.01 9.96
C GLY A 45 -11.28 5.03 9.11
N PHE A 46 -11.00 5.40 7.86
CA PHE A 46 -10.14 4.61 6.99
C PHE A 46 -8.71 4.49 7.55
N ALA A 47 -8.09 5.60 7.98
CA ALA A 47 -6.73 5.59 8.50
C ALA A 47 -6.54 4.65 9.70
N ARG A 48 -7.54 4.56 10.60
CA ARG A 48 -7.51 3.65 11.76
C ARG A 48 -7.41 2.17 11.39
N VAL A 49 -7.86 1.78 10.20
CA VAL A 49 -7.79 0.40 9.71
C VAL A 49 -6.63 0.22 8.73
N ALA A 50 -6.40 1.21 7.87
CA ALA A 50 -5.36 1.18 6.84
C ALA A 50 -3.95 1.11 7.45
N TRP A 51 -3.63 1.91 8.46
CA TRP A 51 -2.29 1.92 9.06
C TRP A 51 -1.91 0.58 9.70
N PRO A 52 -2.75 -0.06 10.55
CA PRO A 52 -2.47 -1.41 11.03
C PRO A 52 -2.29 -2.42 9.89
N ALA A 53 -3.14 -2.37 8.85
CA ALA A 53 -2.99 -3.25 7.70
C ALA A 53 -1.65 -3.03 6.98
N PHE A 54 -1.22 -1.79 6.79
CA PHE A 54 0.08 -1.48 6.21
C PHE A 54 1.24 -2.08 7.01
N PHE A 55 1.21 -1.95 8.34
CA PHE A 55 2.24 -2.53 9.19
C PHE A 55 2.24 -4.07 9.15
N ILE A 56 1.06 -4.71 9.10
CA ILE A 56 0.95 -6.16 8.88
C ILE A 56 1.55 -6.55 7.53
N ALA A 57 1.26 -5.79 6.46
CA ALA A 57 1.82 -6.03 5.13
C ALA A 57 3.36 -5.91 5.13
N ILE A 58 3.91 -4.90 5.81
CA ILE A 58 5.37 -4.75 5.97
C ILE A 58 5.96 -5.94 6.73
N ALA A 59 5.40 -6.30 7.88
CA ALA A 59 5.94 -7.37 8.72
C ALA A 59 5.94 -8.72 7.98
N THR A 60 4.83 -9.06 7.33
CA THR A 60 4.69 -10.31 6.56
C THR A 60 5.49 -10.29 5.25
N GLY A 61 5.68 -9.11 4.64
CA GLY A 61 6.55 -8.91 3.48
C GLY A 61 8.03 -9.09 3.84
N MET A 62 8.47 -8.51 4.95
CA MET A 62 9.83 -8.68 5.48
C MET A 62 10.11 -10.14 5.83
N TRP A 63 9.15 -10.84 6.46
CA TRP A 63 9.25 -12.27 6.68
C TRP A 63 9.43 -13.04 5.35
N SER A 64 8.67 -12.68 4.32
CA SER A 64 8.82 -13.32 3.01
C SER A 64 10.20 -13.08 2.38
N LEU A 65 10.77 -11.87 2.54
CA LEU A 65 12.13 -11.56 2.06
C LEU A 65 13.20 -12.36 2.79
N MET A 66 13.12 -12.48 4.12
CA MET A 66 14.07 -13.25 4.93
C MET A 66 14.02 -14.76 4.64
N ALA A 67 12.92 -15.25 4.06
CA ALA A 67 12.77 -16.65 3.66
C ALA A 67 13.34 -16.96 2.26
N VAL A 68 13.77 -15.94 1.49
CA VAL A 68 14.34 -16.10 0.15
C VAL A 68 15.85 -16.15 0.23
N ASP A 69 16.45 -17.18 -0.37
CA ASP A 69 17.88 -17.18 -0.64
C ASP A 69 18.18 -16.31 -1.86
N VAL A 70 18.70 -15.11 -1.63
CA VAL A 70 18.96 -14.14 -2.69
C VAL A 70 20.04 -14.63 -3.67
N GLY A 71 21.00 -15.45 -3.22
CA GLY A 71 22.09 -15.98 -4.04
C GLY A 71 21.63 -16.90 -5.17
N SER A 72 20.43 -17.47 -5.06
CA SER A 72 19.81 -18.34 -6.06
C SER A 72 18.74 -17.64 -6.93
N THR A 73 18.62 -16.32 -6.84
CA THR A 73 17.63 -15.53 -7.62
C THR A 73 18.24 -14.87 -8.86
N THR A 74 17.42 -14.63 -9.89
CA THR A 74 17.82 -13.91 -11.11
C THR A 74 18.01 -12.42 -10.82
N ILE A 75 18.80 -11.72 -11.65
CA ILE A 75 18.92 -10.26 -11.59
C ILE A 75 17.55 -9.59 -11.79
N GLY A 76 16.73 -10.12 -12.69
CA GLY A 76 15.36 -9.64 -12.94
C GLY A 76 14.50 -9.67 -11.68
N TYR A 77 14.51 -10.79 -10.96
CA TYR A 77 13.85 -10.93 -9.66
C TYR A 77 14.34 -9.89 -8.65
N GLN A 78 15.66 -9.73 -8.50
CA GLN A 78 16.26 -8.82 -7.52
C GLN A 78 15.89 -7.36 -7.81
N VAL A 79 15.93 -6.94 -9.07
CA VAL A 79 15.53 -5.59 -9.49
C VAL A 79 14.04 -5.37 -9.23
N ALA A 80 13.18 -6.30 -9.67
CA ALA A 80 11.74 -6.19 -9.45
C ALA A 80 11.39 -6.14 -7.96
N MET A 81 12.06 -6.94 -7.13
CA MET A 81 11.88 -6.94 -5.68
C MET A 81 12.33 -5.64 -5.04
N THR A 82 13.49 -5.10 -5.45
CA THR A 82 13.99 -3.81 -4.96
C THR A 82 13.02 -2.69 -5.27
N LEU A 83 12.56 -2.62 -6.52
CA LEU A 83 11.55 -1.64 -6.94
C LEU A 83 10.24 -1.80 -6.17
N LYS A 84 9.82 -3.05 -5.89
CA LYS A 84 8.61 -3.33 -5.11
C LYS A 84 8.74 -2.77 -3.70
N VAL A 85 9.84 -3.05 -3.01
CA VAL A 85 10.09 -2.58 -1.65
C VAL A 85 10.14 -1.05 -1.61
N LEU A 86 10.84 -0.41 -2.56
CA LEU A 86 10.86 1.05 -2.68
C LEU A 86 9.45 1.62 -2.89
N ALA A 87 8.64 1.01 -3.75
CA ALA A 87 7.26 1.42 -3.98
C ALA A 87 6.40 1.29 -2.70
N VAL A 88 6.56 0.22 -1.91
CA VAL A 88 5.86 0.08 -0.62
C VAL A 88 6.23 1.22 0.32
N LEU A 89 7.53 1.53 0.47
CA LEU A 89 8.01 2.61 1.34
C LEU A 89 7.49 3.98 0.89
N LEU A 90 7.54 4.26 -0.42
CA LEU A 90 7.03 5.51 -0.99
C LEU A 90 5.52 5.64 -0.85
N SER A 91 4.76 4.54 -0.95
CA SER A 91 3.32 4.52 -0.68
C SER A 91 3.02 4.95 0.76
N GLY A 92 3.71 4.35 1.73
CA GLY A 92 3.56 4.70 3.15
C GLY A 92 3.97 6.15 3.45
N ALA A 93 5.11 6.60 2.92
CA ALA A 93 5.60 7.96 3.11
C ALA A 93 4.63 9.01 2.51
N ALA A 94 4.15 8.78 1.30
CA ALA A 94 3.17 9.66 0.66
C ALA A 94 1.84 9.69 1.42
N ALA A 95 1.38 8.56 1.96
CA ALA A 95 0.20 8.49 2.82
C ALA A 95 0.40 9.23 4.17
N ALA A 96 1.60 9.17 4.75
CA ALA A 96 1.93 9.95 5.94
C ALA A 96 1.90 11.46 5.66
N VAL A 97 2.53 11.90 4.55
CA VAL A 97 2.51 13.29 4.09
C VAL A 97 1.08 13.76 3.78
N HIS A 98 0.26 12.92 3.14
CA HIS A 98 -1.16 13.17 2.91
C HIS A 98 -1.91 13.42 4.23
N SER A 99 -1.67 12.55 5.23
CA SER A 99 -2.37 12.57 6.51
C SER A 99 -1.96 13.75 7.39
N ALA A 100 -0.68 14.12 7.38
CA ALA A 100 -0.13 15.20 8.19
C ALA A 100 -0.21 16.58 7.51
N GLY A 101 -0.38 16.63 6.18
CA GLY A 101 -0.38 17.86 5.41
C GLY A 101 -1.58 18.76 5.73
N SER A 102 -1.34 20.07 5.84
CA SER A 102 -2.38 21.07 6.06
C SER A 102 -2.91 21.69 4.76
N SER A 103 -2.11 21.71 3.69
CA SER A 103 -2.47 22.33 2.41
C SER A 103 -3.29 21.41 1.50
N ARG A 104 -4.13 22.00 0.64
CA ARG A 104 -4.90 21.25 -0.37
C ARG A 104 -3.99 20.50 -1.35
N ALA A 105 -2.87 21.12 -1.76
CA ALA A 105 -1.91 20.53 -2.68
C ALA A 105 -1.21 19.31 -2.05
N THR A 106 -0.73 19.43 -0.80
CA THR A 106 -0.07 18.33 -0.07
C THR A 106 -1.02 17.14 0.07
N LYS A 107 -2.28 17.37 0.44
CA LYS A 107 -3.29 16.32 0.52
C LYS A 107 -3.54 15.67 -0.85
N ALA A 108 -3.74 16.46 -1.90
CA ALA A 108 -4.02 15.90 -3.23
C ALA A 108 -2.84 15.06 -3.76
N ILE A 109 -1.63 15.61 -3.74
CA ILE A 109 -0.42 14.97 -4.25
C ILE A 109 -0.06 13.75 -3.41
N GLY A 110 -0.05 13.88 -2.08
CA GLY A 110 0.27 12.76 -1.18
C GLY A 110 -0.70 11.59 -1.34
N GLY A 111 -2.00 11.88 -1.50
CA GLY A 111 -3.01 10.85 -1.69
C GLY A 111 -2.86 10.12 -3.02
N ALA A 112 -2.64 10.87 -4.11
CA ALA A 112 -2.42 10.30 -5.44
C ALA A 112 -1.14 9.46 -5.51
N LEU A 113 -0.03 9.99 -5.00
CA LEU A 113 1.25 9.27 -4.97
C LEU A 113 1.18 8.03 -4.09
N GLY A 114 0.50 8.12 -2.94
CA GLY A 114 0.26 6.97 -2.05
C GLY A 114 -0.36 5.80 -2.79
N LEU A 115 -1.41 6.06 -3.58
CA LEU A 115 -2.11 5.05 -4.37
C LEU A 115 -1.27 4.54 -5.55
N VAL A 116 -0.63 5.44 -6.30
CA VAL A 116 0.22 5.05 -7.46
C VAL A 116 1.33 4.11 -7.00
N PHE A 117 2.05 4.44 -5.93
CA PHE A 117 3.10 3.57 -5.40
C PHE A 117 2.55 2.25 -4.84
N ALA A 118 1.36 2.26 -4.23
CA ALA A 118 0.70 1.03 -3.77
C ALA A 118 0.37 0.08 -4.94
N LEU A 119 -0.15 0.64 -6.04
CA LEU A 119 -0.45 -0.12 -7.26
C LEU A 119 0.82 -0.62 -7.94
N SER A 120 1.87 0.19 -8.01
CA SER A 120 3.18 -0.24 -8.52
C SER A 120 3.74 -1.43 -7.72
N ALA A 121 3.65 -1.38 -6.38
CA ALA A 121 4.07 -2.48 -5.53
C ALA A 121 3.22 -3.75 -5.73
N LEU A 122 1.92 -3.61 -6.02
CA LEU A 122 1.04 -4.73 -6.37
C LEU A 122 1.47 -5.36 -7.70
N VAL A 123 1.61 -4.56 -8.76
CA VAL A 123 2.02 -5.03 -10.09
C VAL A 123 3.38 -5.73 -10.05
N LEU A 124 4.36 -5.14 -9.37
CA LEU A 124 5.68 -5.76 -9.20
C LEU A 124 5.59 -7.08 -8.41
N GLY A 125 4.67 -7.18 -7.45
CA GLY A 125 4.38 -8.44 -6.77
C GLY A 125 3.87 -9.54 -7.69
N VAL A 126 2.94 -9.19 -8.59
CA VAL A 126 2.43 -10.11 -9.60
C VAL A 126 3.55 -10.52 -10.56
N LEU A 127 4.33 -9.56 -11.05
CA LEU A 127 5.46 -9.78 -11.95
C LEU A 127 6.48 -10.79 -11.37
N ILE A 128 6.86 -10.60 -10.10
CA ILE A 128 7.75 -11.51 -9.37
C ILE A 128 7.15 -12.92 -9.29
N ARG A 129 5.84 -13.03 -9.02
CA ARG A 129 5.17 -14.34 -8.94
C ARG A 129 5.06 -15.03 -10.30
N SER A 130 4.94 -14.28 -11.40
CA SER A 130 4.82 -14.82 -12.75
C SER A 130 6.15 -15.23 -13.40
N GLY A 131 7.29 -15.07 -12.71
CA GLY A 131 8.58 -15.58 -13.16
C GLY A 131 9.44 -14.58 -13.95
N ALA A 132 9.57 -13.35 -13.44
CA ALA A 132 10.57 -12.39 -13.92
C ALA A 132 12.02 -12.92 -13.88
#